data_AF-A0A7I7U613-F1
#
_entry.id   AF-A0A7I7U613-F1
#
_cell.length_a   1.000
_cell.length_b   1.000
_cell.length_c   1.000
_cell.angle_alpha   90.00
_cell.angle_beta   90.00
_cell.angle_gamma   90.00
#
_symmetry.space_group_name_H-M   'P 1'
#
loop_
_entity.id
_entity.type
_entity.pdbx_description
1 polymer ?
#
loop_
_entity_poly.entity_id
_entity_poly.type
_entity_poly.pdbx_seq_one_letter_code
_entity_poly.pdbx_strand_id
1 'polypeptide(L)'
;MDVGTAHMSWIDTPLVRDARADLPTFTEMVSKLPFPLNRTTSVEACGKAFVAGIERRKRRINCPRWVGAMRWLKPLLSTPLGETPVVKLVPELLPRMDAEVAALGRSMGTRTADLEER
;
A
#
# COMPACT_ATOMS: atom_id res chain seq x y z
N MET A 1 13.46 -12.86 -20.02
CA MET A 1 13.25 -11.46 -19.65
C MET A 1 14.39 -11.11 -18.74
N ASP A 2 15.12 -10.04 -19.05
CA ASP A 2 16.30 -9.67 -18.25
C ASP A 2 15.88 -8.94 -16.97
N VAL A 3 14.78 -8.19 -17.01
CA VAL A 3 14.17 -7.50 -15.84
C VAL A 3 12.65 -7.44 -15.99
N GLY A 4 11.92 -7.60 -14.88
CA GLY A 4 10.46 -7.40 -14.80
C GLY A 4 10.07 -6.55 -13.60
N THR A 5 8.90 -5.89 -13.64
CA THR A 5 8.39 -5.09 -12.52
C THR A 5 7.19 -5.75 -11.86
N ALA A 6 7.05 -5.54 -10.56
CA ALA A 6 5.87 -5.93 -9.80
C ALA A 6 5.19 -4.70 -9.23
N HIS A 7 3.89 -4.58 -9.48
CA HIS A 7 3.06 -3.50 -8.95
C HIS A 7 2.07 -4.11 -7.95
N MET A 8 2.23 -3.70 -6.70
CA MET A 8 1.52 -4.26 -5.55
C MET A 8 0.57 -3.21 -4.99
N SER A 9 -0.67 -3.60 -4.70
CA SER A 9 -1.57 -2.81 -3.83
C SER A 9 -1.30 -3.16 -2.35
N TRP A 10 -2.24 -2.86 -1.45
CA TRP A 10 -2.17 -3.25 -0.05
C TRP A 10 -2.07 -4.78 0.08
N ILE A 11 -0.87 -5.29 0.37
CA ILE A 11 -0.65 -6.70 0.69
C ILE A 11 -0.65 -6.86 2.20
N ASP A 12 -1.37 -7.87 2.71
CA ASP A 12 -1.49 -8.18 4.14
C ASP A 12 -0.19 -8.81 4.70
N THR A 13 0.89 -8.04 4.64
CA THR A 13 2.20 -8.35 5.21
C THR A 13 2.23 -7.95 6.68
N PRO A 14 3.18 -8.48 7.49
CA PRO A 14 3.41 -7.98 8.84
C PRO A 14 3.56 -6.45 8.88
N LEU A 15 4.32 -5.85 7.95
CA LEU A 15 4.50 -4.40 7.87
C LEU A 15 3.18 -3.63 7.74
N VAL A 16 2.27 -4.09 6.86
CA VAL A 16 0.97 -3.43 6.67
C VAL A 16 0.04 -3.67 7.85
N ARG A 17 0.13 -4.83 8.51
CA ARG A 17 -0.64 -5.11 9.74
C ARG A 17 -0.18 -4.25 10.91
N ASP A 18 1.13 -4.12 11.09
CA ASP A 18 1.73 -3.28 12.14
C ASP A 18 1.30 -1.82 11.93
N ALA A 19 1.40 -1.30 10.70
CA ALA A 19 0.93 0.06 10.39
C ALA A 19 -0.57 0.28 10.68
N ARG A 20 -1.43 -0.73 10.44
CA ARG A 20 -2.86 -0.64 10.76
C ARG A 20 -3.16 -0.70 12.25
N ALA A 21 -2.36 -1.46 13.00
CA ALA A 21 -2.50 -1.62 14.44
C ALA A 21 -1.98 -0.40 15.21
N ASP A 22 -0.85 0.15 14.77
CA ASP A 22 -0.17 1.27 15.40
C ASP A 22 -0.79 2.63 15.04
N LEU A 23 -1.30 2.79 13.81
CA LEU A 23 -1.79 4.08 13.28
C LEU A 23 -3.28 4.02 12.93
N PRO A 24 -4.19 4.41 13.83
CA PRO A 24 -5.63 4.52 13.53
C PRO A 24 -5.92 5.38 12.30
N THR A 25 -5.17 6.48 12.12
CA THR A 25 -5.34 7.38 10.98
C THR A 25 -4.96 6.70 9.65
N PHE A 26 -4.00 5.78 9.63
CA PHE A 26 -3.70 4.97 8.43
C PHE A 26 -4.88 4.08 8.04
N THR A 27 -5.53 3.43 9.01
CA THR A 27 -6.71 2.59 8.75
C THR A 27 -7.88 3.42 8.22
N GLU A 28 -8.10 4.61 8.77
CA GLU A 28 -9.09 5.59 8.29
C GLU A 28 -8.80 6.04 6.84
N MET A 29 -7.54 6.36 6.53
CA MET A 29 -7.12 6.76 5.19
C MET A 29 -7.45 5.68 4.16
N VAL A 30 -7.10 4.42 4.45
CA VAL A 30 -7.35 3.32 3.52
C VAL A 30 -8.85 3.03 3.37
N SER A 31 -9.66 3.20 4.43
CA SER A 31 -11.11 2.96 4.36
C SER A 31 -11.85 3.99 3.51
N LYS A 32 -11.34 5.24 3.45
CA LYS A 32 -11.85 6.33 2.61
C LYS A 32 -11.59 6.14 1.11
N LEU A 33 -10.72 5.21 0.71
CA LEU A 33 -10.45 4.94 -0.70
C LEU A 33 -11.65 4.25 -1.38
N PRO A 34 -11.93 4.56 -2.66
CA PRO A 34 -13.01 3.90 -3.39
C PRO A 34 -12.70 2.42 -3.59
N PHE A 35 -13.74 1.58 -3.60
CA PHE A 35 -13.58 0.17 -3.97
C PHE A 35 -13.04 0.04 -5.40
N PRO A 36 -12.05 -0.83 -5.69
CA PRO A 36 -11.44 -1.84 -4.81
C PRO A 36 -10.14 -1.41 -4.09
N LEU A 37 -9.78 -0.11 -4.14
CA LEU A 37 -8.53 0.41 -3.57
C LEU A 37 -8.46 0.31 -2.04
N ASN A 38 -9.59 0.20 -1.35
CA ASN A 38 -9.67 0.02 0.10
C ASN A 38 -9.48 -1.43 0.59
N ARG A 39 -9.24 -2.39 -0.31
CA ARG A 39 -9.09 -3.81 0.05
C ARG A 39 -7.62 -4.23 0.14
N THR A 40 -7.34 -5.13 1.09
CA THR A 40 -6.07 -5.84 1.19
C THR A 40 -6.11 -7.15 0.41
N THR A 41 -4.96 -7.54 -0.14
CA THR A 41 -4.74 -8.86 -0.77
C THR A 41 -3.84 -9.69 0.12
N SER A 42 -4.13 -10.99 0.29
CA SER A 42 -3.30 -11.85 1.12
C SER A 42 -1.89 -12.03 0.54
N VAL A 43 -0.90 -12.28 1.41
CA VAL A 43 0.48 -12.59 1.01
C VAL A 43 0.52 -13.85 0.14
N GLU A 44 -0.31 -14.84 0.43
CA GLU A 44 -0.40 -16.07 -0.36
C GLU A 44 -0.89 -15.81 -1.80
N ALA A 45 -1.95 -15.01 -1.95
CA ALA A 45 -2.46 -14.63 -3.27
C ALA A 45 -1.41 -13.80 -4.04
N CYS A 46 -0.65 -12.97 -3.34
CA CYS A 46 0.49 -12.26 -3.90
C CYS A 46 1.58 -13.22 -4.38
N GLY A 47 2.00 -14.16 -3.54
CA GLY A 47 2.99 -15.19 -3.88
C GLY A 47 2.58 -15.99 -5.11
N LYS A 48 1.32 -16.45 -5.18
CA LYS A 48 0.77 -17.16 -6.36
C LYS A 48 0.85 -16.30 -7.63
N ALA A 49 0.53 -15.00 -7.54
CA ALA A 49 0.61 -14.10 -8.67
C ALA A 49 2.06 -13.89 -9.15
N PHE A 50 3.02 -13.87 -8.23
CA PHE A 50 4.45 -13.77 -8.52
C PHE A 50 4.96 -15.04 -9.20
N VAL A 51 4.73 -16.21 -8.61
CA VAL A 51 5.14 -17.51 -9.19
C VAL A 51 4.61 -17.65 -10.62
N ALA A 52 3.31 -17.47 -10.83
CA ALA A 52 2.69 -17.57 -12.15
C ALA A 52 3.15 -16.49 -13.15
N GLY A 53 3.68 -15.37 -12.66
CA GLY A 53 4.27 -14.31 -13.47
C GLY A 53 5.70 -14.62 -13.88
N ILE A 54 6.50 -15.14 -12.94
CA ILE A 54 7.89 -15.52 -13.13
C ILE A 54 8.00 -16.73 -14.08
N GLU A 55 7.19 -17.78 -13.87
CA GLU A 55 7.16 -18.97 -14.74
C GLU A 55 6.86 -18.62 -16.20
N ARG A 56 5.93 -17.68 -16.42
CA ARG A 56 5.58 -17.18 -17.76
C ARG A 56 6.53 -16.10 -18.27
N ARG A 57 7.59 -15.79 -17.52
CA ARG A 57 8.54 -14.71 -17.79
C ARG A 57 7.82 -13.40 -18.15
N LYS A 58 6.81 -13.01 -17.36
CA LYS A 58 6.06 -11.78 -17.62
C LYS A 58 6.94 -10.56 -17.33
N ARG A 59 6.91 -9.58 -18.23
CA ARG A 59 7.55 -8.26 -18.00
C ARG A 59 6.96 -7.49 -16.83
N ARG A 60 5.69 -7.76 -16.48
CA ARG A 60 4.94 -7.04 -15.44
C ARG A 60 4.03 -7.99 -14.68
N ILE A 61 4.08 -7.93 -13.36
CA ILE A 61 3.23 -8.67 -12.43
C ILE A 61 2.39 -7.64 -11.66
N ASN A 62 1.06 -7.77 -11.72
CA ASN A 62 0.15 -6.88 -10.99
C ASN A 62 -0.55 -7.69 -9.90
N CYS A 63 -0.38 -7.28 -8.64
CA CYS A 63 -0.99 -7.93 -7.50
C CYS A 63 -1.76 -6.90 -6.66
N PRO A 64 -3.09 -7.02 -6.55
CA PRO A 64 -4.00 -7.89 -7.30
C PRO A 64 -4.11 -7.50 -8.79
N ARG A 65 -4.71 -8.37 -9.62
CA ARG A 65 -4.71 -8.22 -11.10
C ARG A 65 -5.29 -6.89 -11.58
N TRP A 66 -6.27 -6.34 -10.87
CA TRP A 66 -6.90 -5.05 -11.21
C TRP A 66 -5.93 -3.88 -11.15
N VAL A 67 -4.81 -3.98 -10.42
CA VAL A 67 -3.77 -2.94 -10.37
C VAL A 67 -3.23 -2.62 -11.77
N GLY A 68 -3.23 -3.60 -12.68
CA GLY A 68 -2.87 -3.37 -14.08
C GLY A 68 -3.80 -2.40 -14.81
N ALA A 69 -5.06 -2.28 -14.39
CA ALA A 69 -6.03 -1.34 -14.95
C ALA A 69 -5.78 0.11 -14.48
N MET A 70 -5.25 0.31 -13.28
CA MET A 70 -4.93 1.66 -12.75
C MET A 70 -3.95 2.42 -13.63
N ARG A 71 -3.10 1.71 -14.38
CA ARG A 71 -2.21 2.33 -15.37
C ARG A 71 -2.96 3.17 -16.41
N TRP A 72 -4.10 2.68 -16.87
CA TRP A 72 -4.92 3.38 -17.85
C TRP A 72 -5.73 4.51 -17.23
N LEU A 73 -6.04 4.40 -15.94
CA LEU A 73 -6.74 5.42 -15.17
C LEU A 73 -5.82 6.56 -14.70
N LYS A 74 -4.50 6.32 -14.59
CA LYS A 74 -3.50 7.30 -14.11
C LYS A 74 -3.60 8.67 -14.78
N PRO A 75 -3.73 8.81 -16.12
CA PRO A 75 -3.84 10.12 -16.75
C PRO A 75 -5.05 10.93 -16.25
N LEU A 76 -6.17 10.26 -15.96
CA LEU A 76 -7.36 10.90 -15.41
C LEU A 76 -7.17 11.28 -13.94
N LEU A 77 -6.53 10.42 -13.15
CA LEU A 77 -6.23 10.68 -11.74
C LEU A 77 -5.21 11.82 -11.55
N SER A 78 -4.32 12.04 -12.51
CA SER A 78 -3.34 13.13 -12.51
C SER A 78 -3.89 14.45 -13.06
N THR A 79 -5.21 14.59 -13.19
CA THR A 79 -5.85 15.88 -13.49
C THR A 79 -6.12 16.64 -12.20
N PRO A 80 -6.25 17.99 -12.23
CA PRO A 80 -6.58 18.76 -11.03
C PRO A 80 -7.85 18.28 -10.31
N LEU A 81 -8.87 17.87 -11.07
CA LEU A 81 -10.10 17.31 -10.53
C LEU A 81 -9.88 15.93 -9.87
N GLY A 82 -9.04 15.09 -10.45
CA GLY A 82 -8.68 13.78 -9.91
C GLY A 82 -7.82 13.86 -8.65
N GLU A 83 -6.96 14.87 -8.53
CA GLU A 83 -6.08 15.07 -7.37
C GLU A 83 -6.76 15.81 -6.20
N THR A 84 -7.78 16.62 -6.49
CA THR A 84 -8.49 17.46 -5.48
C THR A 84 -8.90 16.70 -4.22
N PRO A 85 -9.50 15.48 -4.29
CA PRO A 85 -9.89 14.76 -3.08
C PRO A 85 -8.70 14.41 -2.18
N VAL A 86 -7.57 14.05 -2.77
CA VAL A 86 -6.34 13.70 -2.03
C VAL A 86 -5.75 14.94 -1.40
N VAL A 87 -5.61 16.03 -2.17
CA VAL A 87 -5.04 17.30 -1.70
C VAL A 87 -5.85 17.90 -0.54
N LYS A 88 -7.18 17.70 -0.52
CA LYS A 88 -8.02 18.16 0.59
C LYS A 88 -7.88 17.31 1.85
N LEU A 89 -7.56 16.02 1.70
CA LEU A 89 -7.48 15.06 2.80
C LEU A 89 -6.12 15.08 3.51
N VAL A 90 -5.03 15.31 2.76
CA VAL A 90 -3.65 15.26 3.27
C VAL A 90 -3.39 16.22 4.44
N PRO A 91 -3.81 17.51 4.42
CA PRO A 91 -3.51 18.45 5.51
C PRO A 91 -4.11 18.05 6.86
N GLU A 92 -5.18 17.25 6.85
CA GLU A 92 -5.81 16.75 8.08
C GLU A 92 -5.16 15.44 8.55
N LEU A 93 -4.98 14.47 7.64
CA LEU A 93 -4.52 13.13 8.02
C LEU A 93 -3.02 13.08 8.30
N LEU A 94 -2.20 13.82 7.55
CA LEU A 94 -0.73 13.71 7.66
C LEU A 94 -0.23 14.17 9.04
N PRO A 95 -0.62 15.35 9.57
CA PRO A 95 -0.18 15.76 10.91
C PRO A 95 -0.66 14.83 12.02
N ARG A 96 -1.85 14.21 11.84
CA ARG A 96 -2.38 13.22 12.78
C ARG A 96 -1.53 11.94 12.77
N MET A 97 -1.18 11.43 11.59
CA MET A 97 -0.27 10.29 11.47
C MET A 97 1.11 10.58 12.05
N ASP A 98 1.66 11.78 11.82
CA ASP A 98 2.95 12.19 12.37
C ASP A 98 2.91 12.26 13.91
N ALA A 99 1.81 12.76 14.49
CA ALA A 99 1.59 12.78 15.93
C ALA A 99 1.45 11.36 16.52
N GLU A 100 0.77 10.45 15.83
CA GLU A 100 0.66 9.03 16.22
C GLU A 100 2.06 8.38 16.27
N VAL A 101 2.88 8.56 15.22
CA VAL A 101 4.27 8.06 15.19
C VAL A 101 5.12 8.65 16.32
N ALA A 102 5.01 9.97 16.54
CA ALA A 102 5.73 10.64 17.62
C ALA A 102 5.34 10.11 19.02
N ALA A 103 4.05 9.86 19.24
CA ALA A 103 3.54 9.31 20.50
C ALA A 103 3.97 7.85 20.72
N LEU A 104 4.10 7.06 19.65
CA LEU A 104 4.58 5.68 19.71
C LEU A 104 6.08 5.58 20.01
N GLY A 105 6.85 6.64 19.72
CA GLY A 105 8.30 6.69 19.91
C GLY A 105 9.08 5.76 18.98
N ARG A 106 8.43 5.17 17.98
CA ARG A 106 9.00 4.23 17.02
C ARG A 106 8.37 4.44 15.64
N SER A 107 9.16 4.25 14.59
CA SER A 107 8.70 4.34 13.19
C SER A 107 8.37 2.98 12.58
N MET A 108 8.91 1.90 13.16
CA MET A 108 8.69 0.51 12.74
C MET A 108 7.88 -0.25 13.79
N GLY A 109 7.24 -1.35 13.37
CA GLY A 109 6.54 -2.25 14.29
C GLY A 109 7.51 -2.90 15.30
N THR A 110 7.00 -3.27 16.47
CA THR A 110 7.78 -3.83 17.60
C THR A 110 8.70 -4.97 17.18
N ARG A 111 8.20 -5.91 16.37
CA ARG A 111 8.99 -7.04 15.85
C ARG A 111 10.27 -6.60 15.12
N THR A 112 10.24 -5.48 14.40
CA THR A 112 11.40 -4.97 13.67
C THR A 112 12.31 -4.18 14.60
N ALA A 113 11.75 -3.38 15.52
CA ALA A 113 12.53 -2.66 16.54
C ALA A 113 13.35 -3.62 17.42
N ASP A 114 12.75 -4.72 17.87
CA ASP A 114 13.41 -5.75 18.68
C ASP A 114 14.57 -6.44 17.95
N LEU A 115 14.63 -6.38 16.61
CA LEU A 115 15.74 -6.93 15.82
C LEU A 115 16.92 -5.95 15.69
N GLU A 116 16.66 -4.64 15.77
CA GLU A 116 17.70 -3.60 15.67
C GLU A 116 18.44 -3.39 17.00
N GLU A 117 17.79 -3.71 18.12
CA GLU A 117 18.40 -3.63 19.47
C GLU A 117 19.27 -4.85 19.84
N ARG A 118 19.36 -5.86 18.96
CA ARG A 118 20.15 -7.09 19.16
C ARG A 118 21.48 -7.05 18.41
#